data_AF-A0AA35NW06-F1
#
_entry.id   AF-A0AA35NW06-F1
#
_cell.length_a   1.000
_cell.length_b   1.000
_cell.length_c   1.000
_cell.angle_alpha   90.00
_cell.angle_beta   90.00
_cell.angle_gamma   90.00
#
_symmetry.space_group_name_H-M   'P 1'
#
loop_
_entity.id
_entity.type
_entity.pdbx_description
1 polymer ?
#
loop_
_entity_poly.entity_id
_entity_poly.type
_entity_poly.pdbx_seq_one_letter_code
_entity_poly.pdbx_strand_id
1 'polypeptide(L)'
;MEADAGGSDAFDTIVMAETRFHGEGYQEGYAEGTRVGLLEGRQYGIQQGAKIGLEIGSYLGFAMTWQKLLHKGSDEKNSKKIKALESLIEMIRTFPCEDPAYEKLQEDLEKIRGRFKQVCSLLHIPSSVRLGAEGSALTF
;
A
#
# COMPACT_ATOMS: atom_id res chain seq x y z
N MET A 1 58.80 -32.07 23.44
CA MET A 1 58.39 -31.62 22.09
C MET A 1 57.30 -30.61 22.35
N GLU A 2 57.69 -29.35 22.49
CA GLU A 2 56.79 -28.28 22.96
C GLU A 2 55.79 -27.95 21.87
N ALA A 3 54.53 -27.82 22.29
CA ALA A 3 53.45 -27.30 21.50
C ALA A 3 53.70 -25.80 21.33
N ASP A 4 54.25 -25.41 20.18
CA ASP A 4 54.16 -24.02 19.74
C ASP A 4 52.71 -23.79 19.31
N ALA A 5 51.90 -23.40 20.28
CA ALA A 5 50.63 -22.72 20.04
C ALA A 5 50.98 -21.33 19.47
N GLY A 6 51.49 -21.33 18.24
CA GLY A 6 51.77 -20.13 17.46
C GLY A 6 50.46 -19.41 17.20
N GLY A 7 50.12 -18.48 18.09
CA GLY A 7 49.09 -17.50 17.83
C GLY A 7 49.36 -16.88 16.46
N SER A 8 48.31 -16.79 15.64
CA SER A 8 48.33 -16.23 14.28
C SER A 8 49.52 -15.30 14.06
N ASP A 9 50.51 -15.78 13.31
CA ASP A 9 51.71 -15.01 12.98
C ASP A 9 51.26 -13.69 12.34
N ALA A 10 51.94 -12.58 12.63
CA ALA A 10 51.57 -11.26 12.13
C ALA A 10 51.48 -11.25 10.60
N PHE A 11 52.27 -12.08 9.92
CA PHE A 11 52.18 -12.30 8.48
C PHE A 11 50.94 -13.08 8.05
N ASP A 12 50.51 -14.09 8.81
CA ASP A 12 49.27 -14.83 8.55
C ASP A 12 48.03 -13.93 8.71
N THR A 13 48.06 -13.02 9.69
CA THR A 13 47.03 -11.98 9.83
C THR A 13 46.95 -11.06 8.61
N ILE A 14 48.08 -10.67 8.01
CA ILE A 14 48.13 -9.82 6.81
C ILE A 14 47.67 -10.59 5.57
N VAL A 15 48.14 -11.82 5.38
CA VAL A 15 47.80 -12.66 4.21
C VAL A 15 46.31 -13.04 4.23
N MET A 16 45.73 -13.31 5.41
CA MET A 16 44.32 -13.64 5.56
C MET A 16 43.40 -12.40 5.67
N ALA A 17 43.96 -11.18 5.65
CA ALA A 17 43.19 -9.95 5.85
C ALA A 17 42.10 -9.74 4.79
N GLU A 18 42.39 -10.03 3.52
CA GLU A 18 41.41 -9.89 2.42
C GLU A 18 40.18 -10.78 2.64
N THR A 19 40.40 -12.06 2.93
CA THR A 19 39.30 -13.02 3.17
C THR A 19 38.47 -12.62 4.38
N ARG A 20 39.12 -12.12 5.44
CA ARG A 20 38.43 -11.62 6.63
C ARG A 20 37.59 -10.39 6.33
N PHE A 21 38.17 -9.35 5.73
CA PHE A 21 37.44 -8.12 5.42
C PHE A 21 36.33 -8.34 4.40
N HIS A 22 36.50 -9.26 3.45
CA HIS A 22 35.44 -9.64 2.54
C HIS A 22 34.27 -10.34 3.25
N GLY A 23 34.58 -11.24 4.19
CA GLY A 23 33.58 -11.90 5.03
C GLY A 23 32.86 -10.92 5.97
N GLU A 24 33.63 -10.05 6.65
CA GLU A 24 33.11 -9.00 7.54
C GLU A 24 32.22 -8.01 6.77
N GLY A 25 32.68 -7.51 5.61
CA GLY A 25 31.91 -6.60 4.77
C GLY A 25 30.64 -7.23 4.18
N TYR A 26 30.68 -8.51 3.80
CA TYR A 26 29.48 -9.22 3.37
C TYR A 26 28.47 -9.36 4.50
N GLN A 27 28.91 -9.77 5.69
CA GLN A 27 28.04 -9.93 6.86
C GLN A 27 27.43 -8.59 7.30
N GLU A 28 28.23 -7.53 7.33
CA GLU A 28 27.77 -6.18 7.65
C GLU A 28 26.76 -5.69 6.60
N GLY A 29 27.09 -5.81 5.31
CA GLY A 29 26.19 -5.41 4.23
C GLY A 29 24.88 -6.21 4.22
N TYR A 30 24.92 -7.51 4.51
CA TYR A 30 23.72 -8.36 4.60
C TYR A 30 22.85 -7.99 5.81
N ALA A 31 23.46 -7.78 6.98
CA ALA A 31 22.76 -7.38 8.19
C ALA A 31 22.08 -6.02 8.01
N GLU A 32 22.82 -5.04 7.49
CA GLU A 32 22.28 -3.70 7.26
C GLU A 32 21.22 -3.70 6.16
N GLY A 33 21.45 -4.39 5.05
CA GLY A 33 20.47 -4.52 3.97
C GLY A 33 19.16 -5.16 4.43
N THR A 34 19.25 -6.19 5.27
CA THR A 34 18.07 -6.84 5.87
C THR A 34 17.32 -5.89 6.79
N ARG A 35 18.05 -5.15 7.64
CA ARG A 35 17.47 -4.19 8.59
C ARG A 35 16.74 -3.06 7.86
N VAL A 36 17.39 -2.45 6.88
CA VAL A 36 16.83 -1.35 6.09
C VAL A 36 15.65 -1.85 5.26
N GLY A 37 15.80 -2.98 4.56
CA GLY A 37 14.73 -3.53 3.73
C GLY A 37 13.46 -3.86 4.54
N LEU A 38 13.60 -4.34 5.77
CA LEU A 38 12.46 -4.62 6.64
C LEU A 38 11.75 -3.34 7.10
N LEU A 39 12.51 -2.30 7.46
CA LEU A 39 11.96 -1.00 7.85
C LEU A 39 11.23 -0.33 6.68
N GLU A 40 11.88 -0.26 5.52
CA GLU A 40 11.31 0.34 4.32
C GLU A 40 10.07 -0.41 3.84
N GLY A 41 10.13 -1.74 3.78
CA GLY A 41 8.99 -2.56 3.38
C GLY A 41 7.78 -2.38 4.30
N ARG A 42 8.01 -2.33 5.62
CA ARG A 42 6.95 -2.05 6.60
C ARG A 42 6.36 -0.66 6.39
N GLN A 43 7.21 0.36 6.29
CA GLN A 43 6.75 1.74 6.17
C GLN A 43 5.95 1.95 4.88
N TYR A 44 6.45 1.41 3.77
CA TYR A 44 5.78 1.46 2.49
C TYR A 44 4.41 0.75 2.54
N GLY A 45 4.35 -0.44 3.15
CA GLY A 45 3.10 -1.18 3.32
C GLY A 45 2.04 -0.39 4.11
N ILE A 46 2.44 0.25 5.21
CA ILE A 46 1.54 1.08 6.03
C ILE A 46 1.02 2.28 5.21
N GLN A 47 1.91 3.03 4.58
CA GLN A 47 1.54 4.22 3.81
C GLN A 47 0.63 3.87 2.63
N GLN A 48 0.97 2.83 1.89
CA GLN A 48 0.20 2.41 0.72
C GLN A 48 -1.15 1.82 1.13
N GLY A 49 -1.19 1.00 2.17
CA GLY A 49 -2.44 0.46 2.73
C GLY A 49 -3.38 1.56 3.22
N ALA A 50 -2.85 2.54 3.96
CA ALA A 50 -3.63 3.69 4.44
C ALA A 50 -4.22 4.51 3.28
N LYS A 51 -3.42 4.75 2.22
CA LYS A 51 -3.86 5.48 1.04
C LYS A 51 -5.01 4.77 0.32
N ILE A 52 -4.88 3.47 0.10
CA ILE A 52 -5.92 2.64 -0.53
C ILE A 52 -7.18 2.59 0.33
N GLY A 53 -7.03 2.37 1.64
CA GLY A 53 -8.15 2.34 2.58
C GLY A 53 -8.93 3.65 2.61
N LEU A 54 -8.23 4.79 2.63
CA LEU A 54 -8.85 6.11 2.58
C LEU A 54 -9.64 6.31 1.27
N GLU A 55 -9.06 5.91 0.13
CA GLU A 55 -9.70 6.04 -1.18
C GLU A 55 -11.00 5.22 -1.26
N ILE A 56 -10.93 3.94 -0.91
CA ILE A 56 -12.09 3.03 -0.94
C ILE A 56 -13.17 3.49 0.06
N GLY A 57 -12.77 3.86 1.28
CA GLY A 57 -13.68 4.37 2.30
C GLY A 57 -14.39 5.65 1.86
N SER A 58 -13.68 6.54 1.16
CA SER A 58 -14.26 7.78 0.62
C SER A 58 -15.28 7.50 -0.49
N TYR A 59 -14.99 6.55 -1.39
CA TYR A 59 -15.95 6.13 -2.41
C TYR A 59 -17.20 5.51 -1.81
N LEU A 60 -17.04 4.69 -0.77
CA LEU A 60 -18.16 4.07 -0.06
C LEU A 60 -19.04 5.12 0.61
N GLY A 61 -18.44 6.05 1.36
CA GLY A 61 -19.15 7.13 2.03
C GLY A 61 -19.89 8.05 1.05
N PHE A 62 -19.24 8.39 -0.06
CA PHE A 62 -19.88 9.12 -1.16
C PHE A 62 -21.07 8.35 -1.72
N ALA A 63 -20.89 7.07 -2.04
CA ALA A 63 -21.92 6.26 -2.66
C ALA A 63 -23.16 6.12 -1.77
N MET A 64 -22.96 5.84 -0.48
CA MET A 64 -24.03 5.73 0.51
C MET A 64 -24.77 7.06 0.73
N THR A 65 -24.05 8.17 0.76
CA THR A 65 -24.63 9.51 0.95
C THR A 65 -25.54 9.86 -0.23
N TRP A 66 -25.03 9.70 -1.46
CA TRP A 66 -25.81 9.96 -2.66
C TRP A 66 -26.98 9.01 -2.84
N GLN A 67 -26.83 7.74 -2.45
CA GLN A 67 -27.94 6.79 -2.45
C GLN A 67 -29.09 7.28 -1.56
N LYS A 68 -28.80 7.79 -0.36
CA LYS A 68 -29.82 8.36 0.54
C LYS A 68 -30.44 9.65 0.01
N LEU A 69 -29.64 10.54 -0.58
CA LEU A 69 -30.15 11.80 -1.16
C LEU A 69 -31.08 11.55 -2.35
N LEU A 70 -30.71 10.62 -3.24
CA LEU A 70 -31.48 10.31 -4.45
C LEU A 70 -32.76 9.54 -4.17
N HIS A 71 -32.79 8.67 -3.15
CA HIS A 71 -34.01 8.00 -2.71
C HIS A 71 -35.09 8.97 -2.20
N LYS A 72 -34.70 10.17 -1.73
CA LYS A 72 -35.63 11.20 -1.28
C LYS A 72 -36.33 11.93 -2.44
N GLY A 73 -35.75 11.89 -3.64
CA GLY A 73 -36.30 12.47 -4.87
C GLY A 73 -36.81 11.38 -5.81
N SER A 74 -38.10 11.06 -5.71
CA SER A 74 -38.81 10.09 -6.57
C SER A 74 -38.89 10.57 -8.02
N ASP A 75 -37.84 10.36 -8.80
CA ASP A 75 -37.79 10.66 -10.24
C ASP A 75 -37.21 9.45 -10.99
N GLU A 76 -37.85 9.01 -12.07
CA GLU A 76 -37.42 7.89 -12.94
C GLU A 76 -35.96 8.05 -13.40
N LYS A 77 -35.51 9.31 -13.54
CA LYS A 77 -34.15 9.70 -13.92
C LYS A 77 -33.09 9.29 -12.89
N ASN A 78 -33.46 9.10 -11.63
CA ASN A 78 -32.54 8.71 -10.56
C ASN A 78 -32.32 7.20 -10.50
N SER A 79 -33.18 6.37 -11.10
CA SER A 79 -33.07 4.91 -11.09
C SER A 79 -31.72 4.42 -11.65
N LYS A 80 -31.26 5.00 -12.76
CA LYS A 80 -29.95 4.65 -13.36
C LYS A 80 -28.77 5.04 -12.46
N LYS A 81 -28.89 6.17 -11.75
CA LYS A 81 -27.86 6.66 -10.82
C LYS A 81 -27.77 5.79 -9.58
N ILE A 82 -28.92 5.40 -9.03
CA ILE A 82 -29.01 4.52 -7.85
C ILE A 82 -28.43 3.14 -8.18
N LYS A 83 -28.77 2.54 -9.32
CA LYS A 83 -28.17 1.26 -9.76
C LYS A 83 -26.65 1.32 -9.92
N ALA A 84 -26.13 2.43 -10.46
CA ALA A 84 -24.69 2.62 -10.60
C ALA A 84 -23.98 2.75 -9.23
N LEU A 85 -24.61 3.43 -8.27
CA LEU A 85 -24.15 3.54 -6.88
C LEU A 85 -24.16 2.19 -6.17
N GLU A 86 -25.22 1.39 -6.34
CA GLU A 86 -25.34 0.04 -5.77
C GLU A 86 -24.26 -0.89 -6.32
N SER A 87 -24.01 -0.84 -7.63
CA SER A 87 -22.92 -1.61 -8.25
C SER A 87 -21.55 -1.23 -7.66
N LEU A 88 -21.30 0.07 -7.45
CA LEU A 88 -20.06 0.56 -6.83
C LEU A 88 -19.90 0.05 -5.39
N ILE A 89 -20.97 0.10 -4.59
CA ILE A 89 -20.96 -0.41 -3.21
C ILE A 89 -20.67 -1.91 -3.19
N GLU A 90 -21.26 -2.67 -4.12
CA GLU A 90 -21.07 -4.12 -4.20
C GLU A 90 -19.62 -4.50 -4.55
N MET A 91 -19.02 -3.79 -5.52
CA MET A 91 -17.61 -3.98 -5.86
C MET A 91 -16.69 -3.65 -4.68
N ILE A 92 -17.01 -2.60 -3.92
CA ILE A 92 -16.23 -2.23 -2.72
C ILE A 92 -16.39 -3.27 -1.60
N ARG A 93 -17.58 -3.85 -1.41
CA ARG A 93 -17.81 -4.89 -0.40
C ARG A 93 -17.19 -6.25 -0.74
N THR A 94 -17.12 -6.56 -2.03
CA THR A 94 -16.50 -7.80 -2.54
C THR A 94 -14.97 -7.69 -2.54
N PHE A 95 -14.42 -6.48 -2.41
CA PHE A 95 -12.99 -6.25 -2.41
C PHE A 95 -12.35 -6.90 -1.16
N PRO A 96 -11.43 -7.86 -1.32
CA PRO A 96 -10.81 -8.54 -0.20
C PRO A 96 -9.79 -7.61 0.48
N CYS A 97 -10.25 -6.86 1.50
CA CYS A 97 -9.40 -5.97 2.29
C CYS A 97 -8.41 -6.70 3.21
N GLU A 98 -8.55 -8.02 3.37
CA GLU A 98 -7.82 -8.80 4.38
C GLU A 98 -6.61 -9.58 3.83
N ASP A 99 -6.45 -9.69 2.51
CA ASP A 99 -5.36 -10.46 1.89
C ASP A 99 -4.21 -9.55 1.40
N PRO A 100 -3.05 -9.54 2.10
CA PRO A 100 -1.89 -8.72 1.72
C PRO A 100 -1.19 -9.20 0.44
N ALA A 101 -1.49 -10.43 -0.02
CA ALA A 101 -0.91 -11.04 -1.22
C ALA A 101 -1.89 -11.06 -2.40
N TYR A 102 -2.98 -10.28 -2.33
CA TYR A 102 -4.00 -10.30 -3.37
C TYR A 102 -3.44 -9.78 -4.71
N GLU A 103 -3.09 -10.70 -5.61
CA GLU A 103 -2.46 -10.38 -6.90
C GLU A 103 -3.32 -9.48 -7.78
N LYS A 104 -4.65 -9.52 -7.61
CA LYS A 104 -5.63 -8.74 -8.38
C LYS A 104 -6.04 -7.44 -7.70
N LEU A 105 -5.38 -7.05 -6.60
CA LEU A 105 -5.68 -5.84 -5.83
C LEU A 105 -5.71 -4.61 -6.73
N GLN A 106 -4.68 -4.46 -7.54
CA GLN A 106 -4.54 -3.31 -8.44
C GLN A 106 -5.60 -3.31 -9.54
N GLU A 107 -5.92 -4.47 -10.12
CA GLU A 107 -6.93 -4.58 -11.18
C GLU A 107 -8.33 -4.21 -10.66
N ASP A 108 -8.71 -4.75 -9.50
CA ASP A 108 -10.03 -4.50 -8.93
C ASP A 108 -10.15 -3.07 -8.41
N LEU A 109 -9.06 -2.51 -7.89
CA LEU A 109 -9.02 -1.11 -7.49
C LEU A 109 -9.18 -0.18 -8.70
N GLU A 110 -8.55 -0.47 -9.85
CA GLU A 110 -8.78 0.27 -11.09
C GLU A 110 -10.23 0.14 -11.59
N LYS A 111 -10.86 -1.03 -11.46
CA LYS A 111 -12.29 -1.21 -11.78
C LYS A 111 -13.16 -0.34 -10.88
N ILE A 112 -12.89 -0.29 -9.57
CA ILE A 112 -13.60 0.55 -8.60
C ILE A 112 -13.43 2.03 -8.95
N ARG A 113 -12.19 2.49 -9.22
CA ARG A 113 -11.90 3.88 -9.67
C ARG A 113 -12.65 4.23 -10.95
N GLY A 114 -12.65 3.33 -11.94
CA GLY A 114 -13.36 3.52 -13.20
C GLY A 114 -14.87 3.68 -12.99
N ARG A 115 -15.45 2.86 -12.11
CA ARG A 115 -16.87 2.92 -11.77
C ARG A 115 -17.23 4.15 -10.96
N PHE A 116 -16.39 4.56 -10.02
CA PHE A 116 -16.55 5.83 -9.30
C PHE A 116 -16.56 7.02 -10.26
N LYS A 117 -15.62 7.09 -11.22
CA LYS A 117 -15.61 8.12 -12.26
C LYS A 117 -16.90 8.13 -13.08
N GLN A 118 -17.42 6.95 -13.43
CA GLN A 118 -18.71 6.82 -14.12
C GLN A 118 -19.86 7.40 -13.28
N VAL A 119 -19.90 7.11 -11.98
CA VAL A 119 -20.90 7.67 -11.06
C VAL A 119 -20.78 9.19 -10.95
N CYS A 120 -19.57 9.75 -10.82
CA CYS A 120 -19.35 11.20 -10.81
C CYS A 120 -19.89 11.88 -12.08
N SER A 121 -19.62 11.30 -13.25
CA SER A 121 -20.14 11.79 -14.53
C SER A 121 -21.67 11.75 -14.59
N LEU A 122 -22.31 10.70 -14.05
CA LEU A 122 -23.77 10.59 -13.98
C LEU A 122 -24.40 11.59 -13.00
N LEU A 123 -23.68 12.00 -11.97
CA LEU A 123 -24.13 12.97 -10.98
C LEU A 123 -23.80 14.42 -11.35
N HIS A 124 -23.07 14.65 -12.46
CA HIS A 124 -22.53 15.96 -12.85
C HIS A 124 -21.67 16.62 -11.75
N ILE A 125 -21.00 15.80 -10.95
CA ILE A 125 -20.10 16.28 -9.89
C ILE A 125 -18.67 16.17 -10.43
N PRO A 126 -17.84 17.22 -10.29
CA PRO A 126 -16.44 17.10 -10.65
C PRO A 126 -15.81 15.96 -9.85
N SER A 127 -15.19 15.00 -10.55
CA SER A 127 -14.52 13.83 -9.95
C SER A 127 -13.33 14.19 -9.06
N SER A 128 -12.97 15.48 -8.99
CA SER A 128 -12.05 16.04 -8.03
C SER A 128 -12.68 16.11 -6.63
N VAL A 129 -13.02 14.96 -6.06
CA VAL A 129 -12.92 14.84 -4.61
C VAL A 129 -11.42 14.93 -4.33
N ARG A 130 -10.92 16.15 -4.11
CA ARG A 130 -9.58 16.37 -3.58
C ARG A 130 -9.58 15.77 -2.17
N LEU A 131 -9.27 14.48 -2.08
CA LEU A 131 -8.79 13.88 -0.84
C LEU A 131 -7.51 14.63 -0.53
N GLY A 132 -7.58 15.49 0.49
CA GLY A 132 -6.58 16.51 0.79
C GLY A 132 -5.16 15.97 0.66
N ALA A 133 -4.48 16.42 -0.39
CA ALA A 133 -3.04 16.29 -0.54
C ALA A 133 -2.29 17.38 0.27
N GLU A 134 -2.94 17.96 1.27
CA GLU A 134 -2.40 19.04 2.08
C GLU A 134 -2.40 18.58 3.54
N GLY A 135 -1.28 18.00 3.95
CA GLY A 135 -0.80 17.94 5.33
C GLY A 135 -1.76 17.41 6.40
N SER A 136 -1.77 16.09 6.59
CA SER A 136 -1.89 15.56 7.95
C SER A 136 -0.64 14.77 8.25
N ALA A 137 0.27 15.45 8.95
CA ALA A 137 1.43 14.88 9.59
C ALA A 137 0.98 13.80 10.57
N LEU A 138 0.92 12.56 10.11
CA LEU A 138 1.03 11.39 10.97
C LEU A 138 2.35 10.73 10.63
N THR A 139 3.41 11.36 11.13
CA THR A 139 4.67 10.67 11.40
C THR A 139 4.39 9.67 12.52
N PHE A 140 4.34 8.39 12.17
CA PHE A 140 4.64 7.29 13.09
C PHE A 140 5.98 6.69 12.68
#